data_AF-A0A7C3QNR5-F1
#
_entry.id   AF-A0A7C3QNR5-F1
#
_cell.length_a   1.000
_cell.length_b   1.000
_cell.length_c   1.000
_cell.angle_alpha   90.00
_cell.angle_beta   90.00
_cell.angle_gamma   90.00
#
_symmetry.space_group_name_H-M   'P 1'
#
loop_
_entity.id
_entity.type
_entity.pdbx_description
1 polymer ?
#
loop_
_entity_poly.entity_id
_entity_poly.type
_entity_poly.pdbx_seq_one_letter_code
_entity_poly.pdbx_strand_id
1 'polypeptide(L)'
;MKKIKAILENFDTEYVEDYKKIWIKAKLQSSDALLAVAKAVQDEGLRSLSTVSPTDFPDRETIELNYFFEDLQTKRNLWLKCDIPRELEKCEIASLTPLFPGAEWHEREAYSMFGVKFLNHPDLRPIIVSEDFIGKTPFRRDFDWEQHEEDVAKNVQAIVDAFKDEQATNEVNLDPESSETVLNWGPTHPASGPIRLRVHCDGEEIISIDPDIGYVWRALESLVTKKDFVGAIVAVERLCFMDNINSMVGYCMAVEGIAGTGITEFAKWMRVILGEVARISS
;
A
#
# COMPACT_ATOMS: atom_id res chain seq x y z
N MET A 1 -16.02 -1.54 22.84
CA MET A 1 -16.85 -0.52 22.17
C MET A 1 -17.08 0.69 23.05
N LYS A 2 -17.89 0.63 24.13
CA LYS A 2 -18.18 1.80 24.99
C LYS A 2 -16.94 2.57 25.49
N LYS A 3 -15.91 1.85 25.95
CA LYS A 3 -14.65 2.46 26.41
C LYS A 3 -13.86 3.16 25.30
N ILE A 4 -13.74 2.53 24.13
CA ILE A 4 -13.09 3.14 22.95
C ILE A 4 -13.83 4.41 22.54
N LYS A 5 -15.16 4.37 22.54
CA LYS A 5 -15.99 5.55 22.26
C LYS A 5 -15.74 6.68 23.27
N ALA A 6 -15.72 6.35 24.56
CA ALA A 6 -15.42 7.32 25.62
C ALA A 6 -14.00 7.90 25.52
N ILE A 7 -13.02 7.12 25.05
CA ILE A 7 -11.67 7.63 24.76
C ILE A 7 -11.76 8.68 23.65
N LEU A 8 -12.41 8.35 22.53
CA LEU A 8 -12.53 9.25 21.37
C LEU A 8 -13.30 10.53 21.71
N GLU A 9 -14.33 10.45 22.56
CA GLU A 9 -15.09 11.61 23.05
C GLU A 9 -14.25 12.60 23.89
N ASN A 10 -13.08 12.18 24.39
CA ASN A 10 -12.15 13.08 25.11
C ASN A 10 -11.21 13.83 24.16
N PHE A 11 -11.20 13.50 22.87
CA PHE A 11 -10.37 14.15 21.86
C PHE A 11 -11.24 15.01 20.94
N ASP A 12 -10.59 15.93 20.23
CA ASP A 12 -11.24 16.77 19.25
C ASP A 12 -11.56 15.96 17.98
N THR A 13 -12.77 15.42 17.95
CA THR A 13 -13.30 14.61 16.85
C THR A 13 -14.41 15.36 16.13
N GLU A 14 -14.40 15.36 14.80
CA GLU A 14 -15.52 15.84 13.99
C GLU A 14 -16.77 15.00 14.21
N TYR A 15 -16.61 13.67 14.28
CA TYR A 15 -17.68 12.74 14.63
C TYR A 15 -17.14 11.43 15.20
N VAL A 16 -17.99 10.77 16.00
CA VAL A 16 -17.81 9.40 16.48
C VAL A 16 -19.13 8.65 16.34
N GLU A 17 -19.16 7.65 15.47
CA GLU A 17 -20.38 6.91 15.12
C GLU A 17 -20.21 5.40 15.25
N ASP A 18 -21.31 4.72 15.58
CA ASP A 18 -21.40 3.26 15.56
C ASP A 18 -21.67 2.81 14.10
N TYR A 19 -20.62 2.45 13.37
CA TYR A 19 -20.69 2.18 11.92
C TYR A 19 -21.24 0.77 11.60
N LYS A 20 -20.74 -0.25 12.28
CA LYS A 20 -21.23 -1.63 12.22
C LYS A 20 -21.21 -2.23 13.62
N LYS A 21 -21.83 -3.40 13.81
CA LYS A 21 -21.94 -4.08 15.11
C LYS A 21 -20.61 -4.17 15.89
N ILE A 22 -19.49 -4.30 15.17
CA ILE A 22 -18.14 -4.42 15.74
C ILE A 22 -17.22 -3.24 15.40
N TRP A 23 -17.72 -2.21 14.69
CA TRP A 23 -16.92 -1.09 14.19
C TRP A 23 -17.40 0.24 14.77
N ILE A 24 -16.49 0.97 15.39
CA ILE A 24 -16.63 2.41 15.61
C ILE A 24 -15.93 3.12 14.47
N LYS A 25 -16.54 4.17 13.95
CA LYS A 25 -15.92 5.06 12.97
C LYS A 25 -15.80 6.44 13.57
N ALA A 26 -14.63 7.05 13.45
CA ALA A 26 -14.37 8.38 13.98
C ALA A 26 -13.49 9.17 13.02
N LYS A 27 -13.67 10.49 13.01
CA LYS A 27 -12.82 11.41 12.28
C LYS A 27 -12.27 12.46 13.23
N LEU A 28 -10.95 12.62 13.25
CA LEU A 28 -10.24 13.64 14.02
C LEU A 28 -10.36 14.99 13.32
N GLN A 29 -10.45 16.05 14.11
CA GLN A 29 -10.46 17.42 13.58
C GLN A 29 -9.06 17.87 13.14
N SER A 30 -8.01 17.43 13.85
CA SER A 30 -6.60 17.66 13.50
C SER A 30 -5.81 16.35 13.50
N SER A 31 -4.84 16.23 12.59
CA SER A 31 -3.88 15.12 12.54
C SER A 31 -2.93 15.08 13.74
N ASP A 32 -2.72 16.20 14.45
CA ASP A 32 -1.83 16.28 15.62
C ASP A 32 -2.27 15.36 16.76
N ALA A 33 -3.58 15.13 16.89
CA ALA A 33 -4.15 14.26 17.92
C ALA A 33 -3.95 12.76 17.62
N LEU A 34 -3.52 12.39 16.40
CA LEU A 34 -3.45 11.00 15.95
C LEU A 34 -2.60 10.13 16.88
N LEU A 35 -1.38 10.57 17.22
CA LEU A 35 -0.47 9.81 18.06
C LEU A 35 -1.04 9.59 19.48
N ALA A 36 -1.67 10.62 20.04
CA ALA A 36 -2.26 10.56 21.38
C ALA A 36 -3.49 9.62 21.42
N VAL A 37 -4.34 9.70 20.40
CA VAL A 37 -5.50 8.80 20.24
C VAL A 37 -5.04 7.36 20.05
N ALA A 38 -4.07 7.12 19.16
CA ALA A 38 -3.54 5.80 18.88
C ALA A 38 -2.94 5.15 20.14
N LYS A 39 -2.20 5.92 20.95
CA LYS A 39 -1.67 5.46 22.24
C LYS A 39 -2.78 5.14 23.25
N ALA A 40 -3.78 6.02 23.40
CA ALA A 40 -4.89 5.77 24.33
C ALA A 40 -5.71 4.52 23.94
N VAL A 41 -5.90 4.30 22.64
CA VAL A 41 -6.55 3.11 22.10
C VAL A 41 -5.70 1.85 22.32
N GLN A 42 -4.37 1.95 22.17
CA GLN A 42 -3.43 0.88 22.48
C GLN A 42 -3.49 0.46 23.95
N ASP A 43 -3.52 1.43 24.87
CA ASP A 43 -3.59 1.21 26.31
C ASP A 43 -4.89 0.48 26.73
N GLU A 44 -5.99 0.69 26.00
CA GLU A 44 -7.27 -0.02 26.19
C GLU A 44 -7.31 -1.42 25.52
N GLY A 45 -6.19 -1.82 24.89
CA GLY A 45 -5.95 -3.17 24.39
C GLY A 45 -6.16 -3.38 22.90
N LEU A 46 -6.41 -2.33 22.11
CA LEU A 46 -6.41 -2.39 20.65
C LEU A 46 -4.97 -2.33 20.14
N ARG A 47 -4.35 -3.48 19.86
CA ARG A 47 -2.90 -3.60 19.61
C ARG A 47 -2.52 -3.82 18.15
N SER A 48 -3.49 -4.11 17.29
CA SER A 48 -3.26 -4.41 15.88
C SER A 48 -3.87 -3.34 14.99
N LEU A 49 -3.05 -2.87 14.07
CA LEU A 49 -3.42 -2.01 12.96
C LEU A 49 -3.38 -2.86 11.69
N SER A 50 -4.49 -2.96 10.98
CA SER A 50 -4.65 -3.83 9.81
C SER A 50 -4.39 -3.12 8.50
N THR A 51 -4.64 -1.81 8.41
CA THR A 51 -4.48 -1.04 7.17
C THR A 51 -4.34 0.45 7.46
N VAL A 52 -3.40 1.11 6.77
CA VAL A 52 -3.38 2.57 6.58
C VAL A 52 -3.65 2.84 5.10
N SER A 53 -4.70 3.60 4.79
CA SER A 53 -5.12 3.85 3.41
C SER A 53 -5.40 5.33 3.18
N PRO A 54 -4.60 6.02 2.34
CA PRO A 54 -4.88 7.39 1.92
C PRO A 54 -6.02 7.43 0.89
N THR A 55 -6.78 8.53 0.90
CA THR A 55 -7.76 8.85 -0.14
C THR A 55 -7.56 10.30 -0.59
N ASP A 56 -7.26 10.49 -1.88
CA ASP A 56 -7.06 11.82 -2.46
C ASP A 56 -8.41 12.48 -2.81
N PHE A 57 -8.64 13.68 -2.23
CA PHE A 57 -9.77 14.56 -2.50
C PHE A 57 -9.29 15.90 -3.08
N PRO A 58 -9.14 16.01 -4.42
CA PRO A 58 -8.72 17.25 -5.07
C PRO A 58 -9.66 18.42 -4.80
N ASP A 59 -10.97 18.18 -4.77
CA ASP A 59 -11.99 19.22 -4.57
C ASP A 59 -11.90 19.90 -3.19
N ARG A 60 -11.27 19.24 -2.21
CA ARG A 60 -11.08 19.74 -0.84
C ARG A 60 -9.63 20.16 -0.56
N GLU A 61 -8.73 19.92 -1.51
CA GLU A 61 -7.27 20.08 -1.32
C GLU A 61 -6.72 19.30 -0.11
N THR A 62 -7.31 18.14 0.20
CA THR A 62 -6.92 17.28 1.32
C THR A 62 -6.68 15.84 0.90
N ILE A 63 -5.79 15.15 1.62
CA ILE A 63 -5.71 13.70 1.62
C ILE A 63 -6.32 13.20 2.94
N GLU A 64 -7.33 12.35 2.86
CA GLU A 64 -7.92 11.70 4.05
C GLU A 64 -7.19 10.39 4.30
N LEU A 65 -6.51 10.27 5.44
CA LEU A 65 -5.89 9.04 5.89
C LEU A 65 -6.89 8.22 6.68
N ASN A 66 -7.02 6.94 6.31
CA ASN A 66 -7.89 5.98 6.96
C ASN A 66 -7.03 4.94 7.68
N TYR A 67 -7.17 4.88 9.00
CA TYR A 67 -6.50 3.90 9.86
C TYR A 67 -7.53 2.88 10.35
N PHE A 68 -7.29 1.62 10.07
CA PHE A 68 -8.12 0.51 10.51
C PHE A 68 -7.41 -0.25 11.63
N PHE A 69 -7.96 -0.17 12.84
CA PHE A 69 -7.52 -0.96 13.98
C PHE A 69 -8.49 -2.11 14.18
N GLU A 70 -7.97 -3.32 14.28
CA GLU A 70 -8.78 -4.53 14.37
C GLU A 70 -8.28 -5.43 15.47
N ASP A 71 -9.17 -5.86 16.37
CA ASP A 71 -8.84 -6.84 17.39
C ASP A 71 -9.61 -8.13 17.10
N LEU A 72 -8.89 -9.15 16.62
CA LEU A 72 -9.46 -10.44 16.24
C LEU A 72 -10.04 -11.21 17.44
N GLN A 73 -9.54 -10.98 18.65
CA GLN A 73 -10.00 -11.68 19.85
C GLN A 73 -11.28 -11.07 20.39
N THR A 74 -11.28 -9.76 20.59
CA THR A 74 -12.42 -9.07 21.21
C THR A 74 -13.45 -8.60 20.19
N LYS A 75 -13.13 -8.65 18.89
CA LYS A 75 -13.96 -8.17 17.79
C LYS A 75 -14.40 -6.72 18.03
N ARG A 76 -13.48 -5.89 18.53
CA ARG A 76 -13.64 -4.46 18.70
C ARG A 76 -12.76 -3.80 17.64
N ASN A 77 -13.38 -3.16 16.65
CA ASN A 77 -12.66 -2.53 15.55
C ASN A 77 -12.90 -1.02 15.56
N LEU A 78 -11.89 -0.27 15.14
CA LEU A 78 -11.91 1.18 15.03
C LEU A 78 -11.46 1.58 13.63
N TRP A 79 -12.29 2.36 12.96
CA TRP A 79 -11.91 3.08 11.75
C TRP A 79 -11.71 4.55 12.10
N LEU A 80 -10.45 4.97 12.16
CA LEU A 80 -10.07 6.33 12.47
C LEU A 80 -9.69 7.07 11.18
N LYS A 81 -10.12 8.31 11.05
CA LYS A 81 -9.85 9.18 9.90
C LYS A 81 -9.21 10.48 10.34
N CYS A 82 -8.32 11.02 9.52
CA CYS A 82 -7.84 12.39 9.65
C CYS A 82 -7.52 12.97 8.27
N ASP A 83 -7.76 14.27 8.11
CA ASP A 83 -7.39 14.99 6.90
C ASP A 83 -6.00 15.62 7.07
N ILE A 84 -5.21 15.59 6.01
CA ILE A 84 -3.94 16.32 5.90
C ILE A 84 -3.93 17.16 4.62
N PRO A 85 -3.12 18.24 4.58
CA PRO A 85 -2.94 19.02 3.37
C PRO A 85 -2.49 18.15 2.19
N ARG A 86 -3.06 18.41 1.00
CA ARG A 86 -2.70 17.70 -0.23
C ARG A 86 -1.35 18.15 -0.79
N GLU A 87 -0.92 19.38 -0.53
CA GLU A 87 0.35 19.95 -1.03
C GLU A 87 1.56 19.11 -0.56
N LEU A 88 2.40 18.64 -1.49
CA LEU A 88 3.50 17.70 -1.21
C LEU A 88 4.47 18.17 -0.10
N GLU A 89 4.72 19.48 -0.01
CA GLU A 89 5.62 20.03 1.01
C GLU A 89 5.03 19.96 2.42
N LYS A 90 3.70 20.05 2.54
CA LYS A 90 2.95 20.05 3.81
C LYS A 90 2.22 18.74 4.08
N CYS A 91 2.39 17.76 3.20
CA CYS A 91 1.72 16.47 3.27
C CYS A 91 2.47 15.57 4.25
N GLU A 92 2.42 15.92 5.53
CA GLU A 92 3.13 15.21 6.60
C GLU A 92 2.21 14.87 7.79
N ILE A 93 2.53 13.76 8.46
CA ILE A 93 1.81 13.28 9.65
C ILE A 93 2.73 12.44 10.52
N ALA A 94 2.42 12.32 11.82
CA ALA A 94 3.15 11.42 12.71
C ALA A 94 2.96 9.95 12.32
N SER A 95 4.07 9.20 12.24
CA SER A 95 4.05 7.75 12.03
C SER A 95 3.44 7.02 13.23
N LEU A 96 2.59 6.04 12.96
CA LEU A 96 2.10 5.10 13.95
C LEU A 96 2.98 3.85 14.08
N THR A 97 3.92 3.63 13.18
CA THR A 97 4.82 2.46 13.18
C THR A 97 5.52 2.20 14.52
N PRO A 98 6.03 3.21 15.26
CA PRO A 98 6.64 2.99 16.58
C PRO A 98 5.67 2.43 17.64
N LEU A 99 4.38 2.71 17.51
CA LEU A 99 3.33 2.18 18.39
C LEU A 99 2.75 0.87 17.84
N PHE A 100 2.54 0.80 16.52
CA PHE A 100 1.90 -0.28 15.80
C PHE A 100 2.80 -0.74 14.66
N PRO A 101 3.65 -1.77 14.87
CA PRO A 101 4.57 -2.26 13.82
C PRO A 101 3.85 -2.71 12.53
N GLY A 102 2.57 -3.08 12.61
CA GLY A 102 1.76 -3.41 11.44
C GLY A 102 1.51 -2.23 10.48
N ALA A 103 1.77 -0.99 10.90
CA ALA A 103 1.64 0.20 10.05
C ALA A 103 2.80 0.36 9.06
N GLU A 104 3.94 -0.30 9.28
CA GLU A 104 5.20 -0.04 8.56
C GLU A 104 5.04 -0.10 7.03
N TRP A 105 4.56 -1.22 6.50
CA TRP A 105 4.35 -1.40 5.07
C TRP A 105 3.29 -0.45 4.51
N HIS A 106 2.21 -0.19 5.26
CA HIS A 106 1.12 0.66 4.80
C HIS A 106 1.52 2.15 4.75
N GLU A 107 2.31 2.61 5.71
CA GLU A 107 2.84 3.98 5.71
C GLU A 107 3.87 4.16 4.58
N ARG A 108 4.70 3.15 4.29
CA ARG A 108 5.60 3.15 3.13
C ARG A 108 4.85 3.10 1.79
N GLU A 109 3.78 2.33 1.69
CA GLU A 109 2.89 2.32 0.52
C GLU A 109 2.23 3.70 0.32
N ALA A 110 1.69 4.28 1.39
CA ALA A 110 1.10 5.62 1.37
C ALA A 110 2.13 6.70 0.95
N TYR A 111 3.37 6.60 1.43
CA TYR A 111 4.46 7.46 0.99
C TYR A 111 4.78 7.26 -0.50
N SER A 112 4.93 6.01 -0.94
CA SER A 112 5.25 5.66 -2.33
C SER A 112 4.18 6.13 -3.32
N MET A 113 2.90 5.97 -2.99
CA MET A 113 1.79 6.17 -3.92
C MET A 113 1.14 7.56 -3.83
N PHE A 114 1.13 8.17 -2.64
CA PHE A 114 0.46 9.45 -2.38
C PHE A 114 1.44 10.55 -1.94
N GLY A 115 2.70 10.23 -1.63
CA GLY A 115 3.70 11.22 -1.20
C GLY A 115 3.47 11.73 0.22
N VAL A 116 2.78 10.94 1.07
CA VAL A 116 2.51 11.30 2.47
C VAL A 116 3.76 11.04 3.31
N LYS A 117 4.35 12.07 3.90
CA LYS A 117 5.55 11.96 4.75
C LYS A 117 5.18 11.58 6.17
N PHE A 118 5.66 10.43 6.63
CA PHE A 118 5.43 9.95 8.00
C PHE A 118 6.62 10.33 8.91
N LEU A 119 6.41 11.30 9.79
CA LEU A 119 7.41 11.77 10.74
C LEU A 119 7.72 10.69 11.78
N ASN A 120 9.00 10.45 12.06
CA ASN A 120 9.50 9.40 12.96
C ASN A 120 9.24 7.95 12.49
N HIS A 121 9.02 7.73 11.19
CA HIS A 121 8.97 6.38 10.62
C HIS A 121 10.38 5.75 10.61
N PRO A 122 10.56 4.47 11.00
CA PRO A 122 11.88 3.84 11.08
C PRO A 122 12.57 3.66 9.72
N ASP A 123 11.79 3.39 8.67
CA ASP A 123 12.29 3.20 7.30
C ASP A 123 11.29 3.74 6.28
N LEU A 124 11.39 5.03 5.92
CA LEU A 124 10.48 5.66 4.96
C LEU A 124 11.04 5.64 3.52
N ARG A 125 11.62 4.52 3.10
CA ARG A 125 12.00 4.31 1.70
C ARG A 125 10.77 3.95 0.85
N PRO A 126 10.66 4.45 -0.40
CA PRO A 126 9.65 3.98 -1.34
C PRO A 126 9.76 2.47 -1.57
N ILE A 127 8.62 1.81 -1.77
CA ILE A 127 8.55 0.34 -1.97
C ILE A 127 7.83 -0.08 -3.24
N ILE A 128 6.99 0.78 -3.82
CA ILE A 128 6.21 0.42 -5.01
C ILE A 128 6.65 1.18 -6.25
N VAL A 129 6.95 2.48 -6.10
CA VAL A 129 7.50 3.31 -7.17
C VAL A 129 9.02 3.33 -7.05
N SER A 130 9.72 3.37 -8.18
CA SER A 130 11.16 3.54 -8.19
C SER A 130 11.57 4.93 -7.73
N GLU A 131 12.81 5.07 -7.29
CA GLU A 131 13.39 6.37 -6.93
C GLU A 131 13.38 7.35 -8.12
N ASP A 132 13.30 6.83 -9.33
CA ASP A 132 13.21 7.57 -10.59
C ASP A 132 11.85 8.22 -10.82
N PHE A 133 10.91 8.05 -9.87
CA PHE A 133 9.60 8.65 -9.96
C PHE A 133 9.65 10.14 -9.63
N ILE A 134 9.70 10.97 -10.66
CA ILE A 134 9.86 12.42 -10.54
C ILE A 134 8.49 13.12 -10.46
N GLY A 135 8.36 14.05 -9.52
CA GLY A 135 7.21 14.94 -9.43
C GLY A 135 6.10 14.44 -8.50
N LYS A 136 4.86 14.39 -9.02
CA LYS A 136 3.71 13.89 -8.25
C LYS A 136 3.72 12.37 -8.22
N THR A 137 3.09 11.79 -7.21
CA THR A 137 2.98 10.33 -7.09
C THR A 137 1.76 9.78 -7.82
N PRO A 138 1.77 8.52 -8.28
CA PRO A 138 0.83 8.04 -9.30
C PRO A 138 -0.63 7.93 -8.87
N PHE A 139 -0.92 7.75 -7.57
CA PHE A 139 -2.29 7.60 -7.08
C PHE A 139 -2.97 8.94 -6.76
N ARG A 140 -2.27 10.06 -6.97
CA ARG A 140 -2.91 11.38 -6.96
C ARG A 140 -3.75 11.53 -8.22
N ARG A 141 -4.96 12.07 -8.08
CA ARG A 141 -5.92 12.16 -9.20
C ARG A 141 -5.48 13.10 -10.32
N ASP A 142 -4.52 13.98 -10.06
CA ASP A 142 -3.95 14.94 -10.99
C ASP A 142 -2.54 14.53 -11.47
N PHE A 143 -2.23 13.23 -11.38
CA PHE A 143 -0.99 12.68 -11.90
C PHE A 143 -0.99 12.65 -13.43
N ASP A 144 0.07 13.20 -14.04
CA ASP A 144 0.25 13.25 -15.48
C ASP A 144 1.28 12.20 -15.92
N TRP A 145 0.80 11.19 -16.62
CA TRP A 145 1.61 10.09 -17.14
C TRP A 145 2.56 10.50 -18.26
N GLU A 146 2.13 11.41 -19.14
CA GLU A 146 2.93 11.80 -20.30
C GLU A 146 4.12 12.65 -19.84
N GLN A 147 3.86 13.61 -18.96
CA GLN A 147 4.91 14.43 -18.35
C GLN A 147 5.91 13.56 -17.57
N HIS A 148 5.42 12.58 -16.80
CA HIS A 148 6.29 11.66 -16.07
C HIS A 148 7.20 10.86 -17.00
N GLU A 149 6.67 10.29 -18.09
CA GLU A 149 7.47 9.56 -19.09
C GLU A 149 8.56 10.46 -19.72
N GLU A 150 8.22 11.71 -20.03
CA GLU A 150 9.21 12.67 -20.53
C GLU A 150 10.32 12.95 -19.51
N ASP A 151 9.96 13.13 -18.24
CA ASP A 151 10.92 13.46 -17.19
C ASP A 151 11.83 12.28 -16.87
N VAL A 152 11.29 11.06 -16.85
CA VAL A 152 12.10 9.83 -16.74
C VAL A 152 13.07 9.72 -17.92
N ALA A 153 12.59 9.92 -19.15
CA ALA A 153 13.43 9.85 -20.34
C ALA A 153 14.56 10.89 -20.35
N LYS A 154 14.32 12.10 -19.80
CA LYS A 154 15.33 13.15 -19.66
C LYS A 154 16.38 12.82 -18.60
N ASN A 155 16.02 12.04 -17.58
CA ASN A 155 16.86 11.77 -16.41
C ASN A 155 17.49 10.37 -16.38
N VAL A 156 17.38 9.58 -17.46
CA VAL A 156 17.91 8.21 -17.56
C VAL A 156 19.36 8.06 -17.08
N GLN A 157 20.22 9.05 -17.35
CA GLN A 157 21.62 8.97 -16.92
C GLN A 157 21.76 8.97 -15.39
N ALA A 158 20.98 9.81 -14.68
CA ALA A 158 21.00 9.86 -13.23
C ALA A 158 20.48 8.55 -12.61
N ILE A 159 19.46 7.95 -13.22
CA ILE A 159 18.93 6.63 -12.85
C ILE A 159 20.03 5.57 -12.94
N VAL A 160 20.75 5.54 -14.06
CA VAL A 160 21.84 4.57 -14.30
C VAL A 160 22.99 4.78 -13.31
N ASP A 161 23.32 6.02 -13.00
CA ASP A 161 24.41 6.34 -12.07
C ASP A 161 24.03 5.94 -10.64
N ALA A 162 22.79 6.24 -10.20
CA ALA A 162 22.26 5.80 -8.91
C ALA A 162 22.27 4.26 -8.79
N PHE A 163 21.87 3.53 -9.84
CA PHE A 163 21.93 2.08 -9.88
C PHE A 163 23.37 1.55 -9.72
N LYS A 164 24.35 2.19 -10.39
CA LYS A 164 25.77 1.80 -10.25
C LYS A 164 26.31 2.10 -8.86
N ASP A 165 25.91 3.21 -8.25
CA ASP A 165 26.30 3.56 -6.89
C ASP A 165 25.74 2.57 -5.87
N GLU A 166 24.49 2.12 -6.05
CA GLU A 166 23.90 1.04 -5.26
C GLU A 166 24.70 -0.25 -5.44
N GLN A 167 25.03 -0.62 -6.69
CA GLN A 167 25.83 -1.81 -6.97
C GLN A 167 27.20 -1.73 -6.30
N ALA A 168 27.89 -0.60 -6.41
CA ALA A 168 29.19 -0.38 -5.78
C ALA A 168 29.12 -0.48 -4.25
N THR A 169 28.03 0.03 -3.65
CA THR A 169 27.78 -0.07 -2.20
C THR A 169 27.60 -1.52 -1.76
N ASN A 170 26.88 -2.32 -2.56
CA ASN A 170 26.69 -3.76 -2.30
C ASN A 170 27.99 -4.58 -2.47
N GLU A 171 29.00 -4.03 -3.13
CA GLU A 171 30.31 -4.64 -3.35
C GLU A 171 31.39 -4.12 -2.37
N VAL A 172 31.04 -3.22 -1.44
CA VAL A 172 31.95 -2.78 -0.37
C VAL A 172 32.23 -3.96 0.55
N ASN A 173 33.47 -4.44 0.53
CA ASN A 173 33.97 -5.36 1.54
C ASN A 173 33.86 -4.69 2.90
N LEU A 174 33.08 -5.27 3.81
CA LEU A 174 33.05 -4.88 5.21
C LEU A 174 34.45 -5.10 5.82
N ASP A 175 34.71 -4.44 6.96
CA ASP A 175 36.02 -4.35 7.61
C ASP A 175 36.81 -5.68 7.50
N PRO A 176 38.04 -5.68 6.96
CA PRO A 176 38.83 -6.90 6.79
C PRO A 176 39.15 -7.64 8.11
N GLU A 177 38.95 -7.01 9.27
CA GLU A 177 39.00 -7.69 10.58
C GLU A 177 37.64 -8.25 11.05
N SER A 178 36.55 -7.93 10.36
CA SER A 178 35.20 -8.45 10.61
C SER A 178 34.86 -9.63 9.70
N SER A 179 33.95 -10.51 10.14
CA SER A 179 33.34 -11.52 9.26
C SER A 179 31.97 -11.05 8.74
N GLU A 180 31.71 -9.74 8.80
CA GLU A 180 30.46 -9.18 8.31
C GLU A 180 30.40 -9.27 6.77
N THR A 181 29.27 -9.69 6.23
CA THR A 181 29.05 -9.82 4.78
C THR A 181 27.60 -9.52 4.45
N VAL A 182 27.35 -8.89 3.30
CA VAL A 182 26.00 -8.74 2.73
C VAL A 182 25.80 -9.78 1.63
N LEU A 183 24.97 -10.78 1.90
CA LEU A 183 24.56 -11.78 0.90
C LEU A 183 23.28 -11.31 0.21
N ASN A 184 23.38 -11.09 -1.10
CA ASN A 184 22.20 -10.85 -1.94
C ASN A 184 21.55 -12.19 -2.31
N TRP A 185 20.40 -12.49 -1.70
CA TRP A 185 19.61 -13.68 -2.04
C TRP A 185 18.43 -13.31 -2.95
N GLY A 186 18.38 -13.90 -4.14
CA GLY A 186 17.42 -13.57 -5.19
C GLY A 186 17.99 -12.62 -6.26
N PRO A 187 17.20 -12.22 -7.26
CA PRO A 187 15.78 -12.52 -7.42
C PRO A 187 15.54 -13.98 -7.83
N THR A 188 14.63 -14.68 -7.12
CA THR A 188 14.29 -16.09 -7.40
C THR A 188 12.94 -16.17 -8.12
N HIS A 189 12.92 -16.81 -9.31
CA HIS A 189 11.84 -17.09 -10.30
C HIS A 189 10.38 -17.35 -9.80
N PRO A 190 9.40 -17.58 -10.71
CA PRO A 190 8.55 -16.63 -11.44
C PRO A 190 7.24 -16.26 -10.69
N ALA A 191 7.05 -16.78 -9.47
CA ALA A 191 5.77 -16.78 -8.74
C ALA A 191 5.85 -16.02 -7.41
N SER A 192 7.03 -15.92 -6.81
CA SER A 192 7.30 -15.12 -5.61
C SER A 192 7.63 -13.65 -5.93
N GLY A 193 7.63 -13.26 -7.20
CA GLY A 193 8.02 -11.92 -7.65
C GLY A 193 9.55 -11.72 -7.72
N PRO A 194 10.02 -10.56 -8.21
CA PRO A 194 11.43 -10.18 -8.25
C PRO A 194 11.92 -9.72 -6.86
N ILE A 195 11.62 -10.49 -5.80
CA ILE A 195 12.04 -10.14 -4.44
C ILE A 195 13.52 -10.48 -4.27
N ARG A 196 14.29 -9.50 -3.82
CA ARG A 196 15.67 -9.63 -3.38
C ARG A 196 15.71 -9.47 -1.86
N LEU A 197 16.41 -10.37 -1.16
CA LEU A 197 16.69 -10.24 0.26
C LEU A 197 18.16 -9.88 0.43
N ARG A 198 18.44 -8.70 0.99
CA ARG A 198 19.79 -8.33 1.43
C ARG A 198 19.99 -8.87 2.83
N VAL A 199 20.73 -9.96 2.93
CA VAL A 199 20.98 -10.65 4.20
C VAL A 199 22.32 -10.17 4.76
N HIS A 200 22.28 -9.47 5.88
CA HIS A 200 23.48 -9.08 6.62
C HIS A 200 23.86 -10.21 7.58
N CYS A 201 25.04 -10.77 7.41
CA CYS A 201 25.56 -11.86 8.23
C CYS A 201 26.89 -11.48 8.87
N ASP A 202 27.20 -12.02 10.04
CA ASP A 202 28.55 -12.10 10.61
C ASP A 202 28.95 -13.57 10.72
N GLY A 203 29.80 -14.03 9.79
CA GLY A 203 30.11 -15.45 9.62
C GLY A 203 28.86 -16.29 9.31
N GLU A 204 28.42 -17.12 10.26
CA GLU A 204 27.24 -18.00 10.13
C GLU A 204 25.97 -17.41 10.76
N GLU A 205 26.06 -16.27 11.44
CA GLU A 205 24.93 -15.65 12.13
C GLU A 205 24.26 -14.58 11.25
N ILE A 206 22.94 -14.67 11.08
CA ILE A 206 22.16 -13.64 10.37
C ILE A 206 21.85 -12.51 11.37
N ILE A 207 22.35 -11.31 11.07
CA ILE A 207 22.12 -10.11 11.88
C ILE A 207 20.79 -9.46 11.50
N SER A 208 20.55 -9.28 10.20
CA SER A 208 19.35 -8.64 9.69
C SER A 208 19.05 -9.05 8.24
N ILE A 209 17.81 -8.84 7.82
CA ILE A 209 17.36 -9.03 6.45
C ILE A 209 16.62 -7.77 6.03
N ASP A 210 17.08 -7.14 4.96
CA ASP A 210 16.40 -6.03 4.31
C ASP A 210 15.70 -6.52 3.03
N PRO A 211 14.36 -6.66 3.05
CA PRO A 211 13.61 -7.13 1.90
C PRO A 211 13.41 -6.00 0.88
N ASP A 212 13.88 -6.24 -0.33
CA ASP A 212 13.59 -5.46 -1.51
C ASP A 212 12.56 -6.22 -2.36
N ILE A 213 11.31 -5.75 -2.33
CA ILE A 213 10.21 -6.42 -3.02
C ILE A 213 10.18 -6.15 -4.54
N GLY A 214 11.09 -5.29 -5.02
CA GLY A 214 11.19 -4.88 -6.41
C GLY A 214 9.99 -4.08 -6.93
N TYR A 215 10.13 -3.58 -8.16
CA TYR A 215 9.10 -2.77 -8.81
C TYR A 215 8.19 -3.63 -9.69
N VAL A 216 7.17 -4.23 -9.08
CA VAL A 216 6.19 -5.11 -9.78
C VAL A 216 4.93 -4.36 -10.20
N TRP A 217 4.72 -3.15 -9.67
CA TRP A 217 3.53 -2.38 -9.95
C TRP A 217 3.50 -1.91 -11.40
N ARG A 218 2.37 -2.15 -12.07
CA ARG A 218 2.18 -1.95 -13.52
C ARG A 218 1.17 -0.85 -13.84
N ALA A 219 0.67 -0.15 -12.84
CA ALA A 219 -0.39 0.86 -12.99
C ALA A 219 -1.61 0.36 -13.78
N LEU A 220 -2.01 -0.90 -13.59
CA LEU A 220 -3.08 -1.53 -14.37
C LEU A 220 -4.40 -0.77 -14.24
N GLU A 221 -4.67 -0.20 -13.07
CA GLU A 221 -5.82 0.63 -12.75
C GLU A 221 -5.87 1.87 -13.65
N SER A 222 -4.74 2.53 -13.89
CA SER A 222 -4.67 3.65 -14.82
C SER A 222 -4.61 3.20 -16.28
N LEU A 223 -4.12 1.99 -16.57
CA LEU A 223 -4.10 1.46 -17.93
C LEU A 223 -5.50 1.14 -18.43
N VAL A 224 -6.37 0.61 -17.57
CA VAL A 224 -7.75 0.24 -17.95
C VAL A 224 -8.64 1.46 -18.19
N THR A 225 -8.37 2.62 -17.56
CA THR A 225 -9.15 3.85 -17.81
C THR A 225 -8.95 4.41 -19.21
N LYS A 226 -7.81 4.08 -19.86
CA LYS A 226 -7.48 4.48 -21.24
C LYS A 226 -7.98 3.47 -22.28
N LYS A 227 -8.66 2.40 -21.87
CA LYS A 227 -9.12 1.31 -22.74
C LYS A 227 -10.64 1.25 -22.75
N ASP A 228 -11.20 0.76 -23.85
CA ASP A 228 -12.60 0.35 -23.89
C ASP A 228 -12.80 -0.94 -23.09
N PHE A 229 -14.06 -1.33 -22.89
CA PHE A 229 -14.36 -2.46 -22.01
C PHE A 229 -13.75 -3.78 -22.52
N VAL A 230 -13.56 -3.93 -23.85
CA VAL A 230 -12.93 -5.09 -24.48
C VAL A 230 -11.41 -5.03 -24.31
N GLY A 231 -10.79 -3.87 -24.56
CA GLY A 231 -9.34 -3.68 -24.42
C GLY A 231 -8.86 -3.87 -22.99
N ALA A 232 -9.69 -3.51 -22.01
CA ALA A 232 -9.38 -3.70 -20.59
C ALA A 232 -9.32 -5.18 -20.16
N ILE A 233 -10.01 -6.10 -20.86
CA ILE A 233 -9.98 -7.55 -20.56
C ILE A 233 -8.55 -8.08 -20.53
N VAL A 234 -7.73 -7.71 -21.52
CA VAL A 234 -6.34 -8.18 -21.64
C VAL A 234 -5.48 -7.69 -20.47
N ALA A 235 -5.80 -6.53 -19.90
CA ALA A 235 -5.10 -6.00 -18.73
C ALA A 235 -5.55 -6.69 -17.44
N VAL A 236 -6.86 -6.90 -17.26
CA VAL A 236 -7.46 -7.55 -16.08
C VAL A 236 -7.04 -9.01 -15.97
N GLU A 237 -6.97 -9.73 -17.10
CA GLU A 237 -6.55 -11.14 -17.15
C GLU A 237 -5.13 -11.34 -16.60
N ARG A 238 -4.30 -10.29 -16.63
CA ARG A 238 -2.90 -10.34 -16.20
C ARG A 238 -2.67 -9.95 -14.74
N LEU A 239 -3.72 -9.78 -13.93
CA LEU A 239 -3.60 -9.48 -12.51
C LEU A 239 -2.94 -10.63 -11.75
N CYS A 240 -3.45 -11.86 -11.92
CA CYS A 240 -2.90 -13.07 -11.34
C CYS A 240 -2.81 -14.14 -12.42
N PHE A 241 -1.65 -14.79 -12.54
CA PHE A 241 -1.47 -15.86 -13.51
C PHE A 241 -2.14 -17.17 -13.08
N MET A 242 -2.31 -17.41 -11.76
CA MET A 242 -2.96 -18.61 -11.22
C MET A 242 -4.48 -18.44 -11.08
N ASP A 243 -4.94 -17.21 -10.87
CA ASP A 243 -6.36 -16.89 -10.68
C ASP A 243 -6.82 -15.73 -11.60
N ASN A 244 -6.68 -15.94 -12.91
CA ASN A 244 -7.18 -14.99 -13.90
C ASN A 244 -8.70 -15.00 -13.98
N ILE A 245 -9.34 -16.15 -13.73
CA ILE A 245 -10.79 -16.34 -13.89
C ILE A 245 -11.57 -15.48 -12.90
N ASN A 246 -11.23 -15.50 -11.61
CA ASN A 246 -12.03 -14.75 -10.62
C ASN A 246 -11.90 -13.24 -10.83
N SER A 247 -10.69 -12.77 -11.17
CA SER A 247 -10.43 -11.36 -11.52
C SER A 247 -11.27 -10.92 -12.73
N MET A 248 -11.30 -11.77 -13.77
CA MET A 248 -12.09 -11.54 -14.99
C MET A 248 -13.61 -11.54 -14.74
N VAL A 249 -14.09 -12.48 -13.93
CA VAL A 249 -15.52 -12.53 -13.55
C VAL A 249 -15.91 -11.28 -12.79
N GLY A 250 -15.09 -10.83 -11.84
CA GLY A 250 -15.33 -9.58 -11.10
C GLY A 250 -15.44 -8.36 -12.03
N TYR A 251 -14.53 -8.25 -13.00
CA TYR A 251 -14.57 -7.18 -14.00
C TYR A 251 -15.83 -7.25 -14.89
N CYS A 252 -16.16 -8.43 -15.43
CA CYS A 252 -17.36 -8.60 -16.25
C CYS A 252 -18.65 -8.26 -15.47
N MET A 253 -18.73 -8.66 -14.19
CA MET A 253 -19.86 -8.32 -13.33
C MET A 253 -20.01 -6.81 -13.12
N ALA A 254 -18.89 -6.09 -12.98
CA ALA A 254 -18.92 -4.64 -12.87
C ALA A 254 -19.42 -3.98 -14.17
N VAL A 255 -18.92 -4.42 -15.33
CA VAL A 255 -19.36 -3.92 -16.64
C VAL A 255 -20.83 -4.21 -16.91
N GLU A 256 -21.30 -5.43 -16.59
CA GLU A 256 -22.71 -5.83 -16.70
C GLU A 256 -23.62 -5.01 -15.79
N GLY A 257 -23.17 -4.76 -14.55
CA GLY A 257 -23.86 -3.89 -13.60
C GLY A 257 -24.02 -2.47 -14.13
N ILE A 258 -22.96 -1.90 -14.73
CA ILE A 258 -23.01 -0.57 -15.38
C ILE A 258 -23.95 -0.58 -16.59
N ALA A 259 -23.93 -1.63 -17.40
CA ALA A 259 -24.78 -1.76 -18.58
C ALA A 259 -26.25 -2.06 -18.23
N GLY A 260 -26.54 -2.48 -17.00
CA GLY A 260 -27.88 -2.91 -16.57
C GLY A 260 -28.35 -4.18 -17.27
N THR A 261 -27.43 -5.02 -17.73
CA THR A 261 -27.74 -6.22 -18.52
C THR A 261 -27.58 -7.49 -17.69
N GLY A 262 -28.49 -8.45 -17.92
CA GLY A 262 -28.37 -9.79 -17.36
C GLY A 262 -27.58 -10.71 -18.29
N ILE A 263 -26.95 -11.72 -17.70
CA ILE A 263 -26.32 -12.82 -18.45
C ILE A 263 -27.24 -14.03 -18.57
N THR A 264 -26.99 -14.85 -19.58
CA THR A 264 -27.71 -16.11 -19.79
C THR A 264 -27.50 -17.08 -18.63
N GLU A 265 -28.42 -18.05 -18.47
CA GLU A 265 -28.28 -19.09 -17.46
C GLU A 265 -26.99 -19.90 -17.68
N PHE A 266 -26.68 -20.24 -18.93
CA PHE A 266 -25.44 -20.91 -19.32
C PHE A 266 -24.19 -20.13 -18.86
N ALA A 267 -24.17 -18.81 -19.04
CA ALA A 267 -23.04 -17.99 -18.60
C ALA A 267 -22.86 -18.02 -17.06
N LYS A 268 -23.95 -18.09 -16.29
CA LYS A 268 -23.87 -18.24 -14.82
C LYS A 268 -23.24 -19.58 -14.44
N TRP A 269 -23.68 -20.67 -15.08
CA TRP A 269 -23.09 -22.00 -14.88
C TRP A 269 -21.60 -22.02 -15.22
N MET A 270 -21.23 -21.44 -16.37
CA MET A 270 -19.83 -21.36 -16.79
C MET A 270 -18.97 -20.59 -15.80
N ARG A 271 -19.44 -19.45 -15.26
CA ARG A 271 -18.71 -18.69 -14.23
C ARG A 271 -18.41 -19.53 -12.99
N VAL A 272 -19.40 -20.28 -12.51
CA VAL A 272 -19.24 -21.14 -11.33
C VAL A 272 -18.26 -22.28 -11.61
N ILE A 273 -18.42 -22.97 -12.74
CA ILE A 273 -17.53 -24.09 -13.11
C ILE A 273 -16.09 -23.59 -13.26
N LEU A 274 -15.88 -22.50 -14.00
CA LEU A 274 -14.57 -21.93 -14.22
C LEU A 274 -13.94 -21.43 -12.91
N GLY A 275 -14.72 -20.76 -12.04
CA GLY A 275 -14.24 -20.31 -10.73
C GLY A 275 -13.82 -21.47 -9.82
N GLU A 276 -14.59 -22.57 -9.80
CA GLU A 276 -14.22 -23.76 -9.01
C GLU A 276 -12.99 -24.48 -9.59
N VAL A 277 -12.84 -24.53 -10.92
CA VAL A 277 -11.64 -25.07 -11.56
C VAL A 277 -10.41 -24.23 -11.20
N ALA A 278 -10.52 -22.90 -11.24
CA ALA A 278 -9.44 -22.00 -10.81
C ALA A 278 -9.09 -22.23 -9.32
N ARG A 279 -10.10 -22.36 -8.45
CA ARG A 279 -9.90 -22.62 -7.01
C ARG A 279 -9.17 -23.96 -6.74
N ILE A 280 -9.42 -24.99 -7.55
CA ILE A 280 -8.73 -26.28 -7.42
C ILE A 280 -7.29 -26.22 -7.96
N SER A 281 -7.05 -25.37 -8.95
CA SER A 281 -5.74 -25.22 -9.59
C SER A 281 -4.77 -24.30 -8.84
N SER A 282 -5.28 -23.42 -7.98
CA SER A 282 -4.51 -22.41 -7.21
C SER A 282 -4.02 -22.91 -5.86
#